data_AF-A0A3B8X6M3-F1
#
_entry.id   AF-A0A3B8X6M3-F1
#
_cell.length_a   1.000
_cell.length_b   1.000
_cell.length_c   1.000
_cell.angle_alpha   90.00
_cell.angle_beta   90.00
_cell.angle_gamma   90.00
#
_symmetry.space_group_name_H-M   'P 1'
#
loop_
_entity.id
_entity.type
_entity.pdbx_description
1 polymer ?
#
loop_
_entity_poly.entity_id
_entity_poly.type
_entity_poly.pdbx_seq_one_letter_code
_entity_poly.pdbx_strand_id
1 'polypeptide(L)'
;MYFMEPIIEPVPREALLAELNADTLLRTTNRAGNELYVVGPESVNVIREIGRLREIAFRADGGGTGKPLDIDEFDTDPAYGYKQLVLWDPEAQEIIGGYRFCICDKAVFNRDGQPILTSSHMFQFTKKFIRQYLPYTLELGRSFVSVEYQSSKAGAKSLYALDNLFDGIAAIGILYKKRIKYFFGKATIYTEYPDE
;
A
#
# COMPACT_ATOMS: atom_id res chain seq x y z
N MET A 1 -29.13 9.81 0.93
CA MET A 1 -28.23 9.56 2.08
C MET A 1 -27.40 8.36 1.71
N TYR A 2 -26.12 8.53 1.40
CA TYR A 2 -25.23 7.39 1.12
C TYR A 2 -25.06 6.63 2.43
N PHE A 3 -25.43 5.35 2.45
CA PHE A 3 -25.31 4.51 3.64
C PHE A 3 -23.84 4.11 3.80
N MET A 4 -23.19 4.60 4.86
CA MET A 4 -21.83 4.21 5.21
C MET A 4 -21.87 3.11 6.25
N GLU A 5 -21.19 2.01 5.96
CA GLU A 5 -21.05 0.92 6.91
C GLU A 5 -20.04 1.32 8.01
N PRO A 6 -20.25 0.84 9.25
CA PRO A 6 -19.27 0.99 10.32
C PRO A 6 -17.92 0.39 9.91
N ILE A 7 -16.84 1.14 10.13
CA ILE A 7 -15.48 0.64 9.99
C ILE A 7 -15.25 -0.42 11.06
N ILE A 8 -14.49 -1.47 10.74
CA ILE A 8 -14.19 -2.52 11.72
C ILE A 8 -13.44 -1.97 12.93
N GLU A 9 -13.54 -2.66 14.06
CA GLU A 9 -12.67 -2.41 15.21
C GLU A 9 -11.19 -2.68 14.84
N PRO A 10 -10.23 -2.02 15.52
CA PRO A 10 -8.81 -2.28 15.33
C PRO A 10 -8.46 -3.75 15.48
N VAL A 11 -7.60 -4.25 14.60
CA VAL A 11 -7.07 -5.61 14.70
C VAL A 11 -6.17 -5.71 15.95
N PRO A 12 -6.28 -6.79 16.75
CA PRO A 12 -5.45 -6.96 17.95
C PRO A 12 -3.96 -6.85 17.64
N ARG A 13 -3.22 -6.11 18.46
CA ARG A 13 -1.78 -5.83 18.26
C ARG A 13 -0.96 -7.11 18.20
N GLU A 14 -1.31 -8.10 19.00
CA GLU A 14 -0.64 -9.40 19.04
C GLU A 14 -0.77 -10.13 17.70
N ALA A 15 -1.91 -9.99 17.01
CA ALA A 15 -2.12 -10.58 15.69
C ALA A 15 -1.33 -9.83 14.60
N LEU A 16 -1.19 -8.50 14.72
CA LEU A 16 -0.33 -7.72 13.83
C LEU A 16 1.14 -8.09 14.01
N LEU A 17 1.62 -8.16 15.25
CA LEU A 17 3.01 -8.53 15.58
C LEU A 17 3.36 -9.96 15.18
N ALA A 18 2.38 -10.87 15.15
CA ALA A 18 2.61 -12.22 14.63
C ALA A 18 2.95 -12.22 13.14
N GLU A 19 2.46 -11.25 12.37
CA GLU A 19 2.68 -11.10 10.92
C GLU A 19 3.79 -10.06 10.59
N LEU A 20 4.00 -9.08 11.45
CA LEU A 20 5.09 -8.08 11.38
C LEU A 20 6.29 -8.54 12.23
N ASN A 21 7.03 -9.51 11.68
CA ASN A 21 8.11 -10.20 12.39
C ASN A 21 9.42 -10.15 11.57
N ALA A 22 10.45 -10.86 12.03
CA ALA A 22 11.77 -10.85 11.40
C ALA A 22 11.77 -11.32 9.94
N ASP A 23 10.83 -12.19 9.54
CA ASP A 23 10.75 -12.71 8.17
C ASP A 23 10.12 -11.69 7.20
N THR A 24 9.27 -10.80 7.71
CA THR A 24 8.60 -9.74 6.93
C THR A 24 9.29 -8.39 7.07
N LEU A 25 10.25 -8.25 7.99
CA LEU A 25 11.03 -7.04 8.18
C LEU A 25 11.92 -6.75 6.96
N LEU A 26 11.70 -5.59 6.35
CA LEU A 26 12.53 -5.11 5.24
C LEU A 26 13.78 -4.41 5.77
N ARG A 27 13.59 -3.43 6.66
CA ARG A 27 14.66 -2.65 7.30
C ARG A 27 14.10 -1.71 8.36
N THR A 28 14.99 -1.14 9.17
CA THR A 28 14.70 0.07 9.94
C THR A 28 14.87 1.33 9.07
N THR A 29 14.11 2.36 9.40
CA THR A 29 14.15 3.65 8.68
C THR A 29 15.35 4.49 9.12
N ASN A 30 15.74 5.46 8.30
CA ASN A 30 16.88 6.33 8.61
C ASN A 30 16.57 7.37 9.71
N ARG A 31 15.29 7.63 9.98
CA ARG A 31 14.81 8.69 10.88
C ARG A 31 13.64 8.17 11.71
N ALA A 32 13.53 8.68 12.94
CA ALA A 32 12.42 8.41 13.87
C ALA A 32 12.28 6.98 14.41
N GLY A 33 13.18 6.06 14.05
CA GLY A 33 13.22 4.70 14.63
C GLY A 33 12.04 3.82 14.21
N ASN A 34 11.41 4.13 13.08
CA ASN A 34 10.32 3.33 12.54
C ASN A 34 10.87 2.10 11.79
N GLU A 35 10.00 1.14 11.55
CA GLU A 35 10.31 -0.11 10.86
C GLU A 35 9.52 -0.23 9.58
N LEU A 36 10.14 -0.82 8.55
CA LEU A 36 9.50 -1.11 7.28
C LEU A 36 9.38 -2.60 7.13
N TYR A 37 8.17 -3.06 6.82
CA TYR A 37 7.84 -4.45 6.56
C TYR A 37 7.29 -4.63 5.15
N VAL A 38 7.46 -5.83 4.60
CA VAL A 38 6.81 -6.26 3.36
C VAL A 38 5.99 -7.50 3.65
N VAL A 39 4.69 -7.41 3.45
CA VAL A 39 3.74 -8.53 3.65
C VAL A 39 2.98 -8.82 2.35
N GLY A 40 2.51 -10.06 2.19
CA GLY A 40 1.64 -10.48 1.09
C GLY A 40 0.24 -10.90 1.56
N PRO A 41 -0.60 -11.42 0.64
CA PRO A 41 -1.96 -11.91 0.89
C PRO A 41 -2.11 -12.89 2.06
N GLU A 42 -1.05 -13.59 2.42
CA GLU A 42 -1.01 -14.51 3.57
C GLU A 42 -1.08 -13.80 4.94
N SER A 43 -0.74 -12.51 5.02
CA SER A 43 -0.77 -11.70 6.25
C SER A 43 -2.15 -11.08 6.45
N VAL A 44 -3.12 -11.93 6.77
CA VAL A 44 -4.55 -11.59 6.80
C VAL A 44 -4.86 -10.48 7.80
N ASN A 45 -4.23 -10.49 8.99
CA ASN A 45 -4.51 -9.51 10.03
C ASN A 45 -3.96 -8.12 9.67
N VAL A 46 -2.74 -8.06 9.15
CA VAL A 46 -2.11 -6.83 8.68
C VAL A 46 -2.87 -6.26 7.48
N ILE A 47 -3.30 -7.09 6.53
CA ILE A 47 -4.11 -6.64 5.39
C ILE A 47 -5.45 -6.05 5.85
N ARG A 48 -6.11 -6.68 6.83
CA ARG A 48 -7.34 -6.14 7.42
C ARG A 48 -7.11 -4.79 8.07
N GLU A 49 -6.04 -4.64 8.84
CA GLU A 49 -5.72 -3.36 9.50
C GLU A 49 -5.35 -2.27 8.49
N ILE A 50 -4.61 -2.60 7.43
CA ILE A 50 -4.35 -1.70 6.32
C ILE A 50 -5.67 -1.24 5.67
N GLY A 51 -6.60 -2.17 5.40
CA GLY A 51 -7.91 -1.84 4.85
C GLY A 51 -8.74 -0.93 5.75
N ARG A 52 -8.66 -1.14 7.07
CA ARG A 52 -9.30 -0.28 8.07
C ARG A 52 -8.75 1.13 8.03
N LEU A 53 -7.42 1.27 8.06
CA LEU A 53 -6.72 2.56 8.09
C LEU A 53 -6.87 3.32 6.76
N ARG A 54 -6.85 2.62 5.62
CA ARG A 54 -7.16 3.20 4.30
C ARG A 54 -8.56 3.74 4.24
N GLU A 55 -9.55 2.97 4.70
CA GLU A 55 -10.93 3.44 4.71
C GLU A 55 -11.07 4.68 5.59
N ILE A 56 -10.46 4.71 6.78
CA ILE A 56 -10.46 5.90 7.66
C ILE A 56 -9.85 7.10 6.93
N ALA A 57 -8.66 6.95 6.37
CA ALA A 57 -7.94 8.04 5.71
C ALA A 57 -8.68 8.55 4.46
N PHE A 58 -9.13 7.66 3.57
CA PHE A 58 -9.75 8.06 2.33
C PHE A 58 -11.20 8.54 2.51
N ARG A 59 -11.94 7.99 3.48
CA ARG A 59 -13.31 8.45 3.78
C ARG A 59 -13.34 9.89 4.27
N ALA A 60 -12.30 10.34 4.99
CA ALA A 60 -12.17 11.73 5.44
C ALA A 60 -12.18 12.73 4.26
N ASP A 61 -11.58 12.35 3.13
CA ASP A 61 -11.44 13.19 1.93
C ASP A 61 -12.42 12.81 0.81
N GLY A 62 -13.47 12.04 1.12
CA GLY A 62 -14.49 11.62 0.14
C GLY A 62 -14.06 10.53 -0.85
N GLY A 63 -12.87 9.95 -0.67
CA GLY A 63 -12.29 8.88 -1.49
C GLY A 63 -12.54 7.46 -0.99
N GLY A 64 -13.16 7.31 0.18
CA GLY A 64 -13.43 6.02 0.83
C GLY A 64 -14.41 5.14 0.05
N THR A 65 -14.41 3.85 0.34
CA THR A 65 -15.31 2.88 -0.29
C THR A 65 -16.72 2.89 0.30
N GLY A 66 -16.88 3.45 1.51
CA GLY A 66 -18.12 3.40 2.29
C GLY A 66 -18.36 2.04 2.98
N LYS A 67 -17.47 1.07 2.77
CA LYS A 67 -17.50 -0.27 3.38
C LYS A 67 -16.74 -0.29 4.71
N PRO A 68 -16.78 -1.40 5.47
CA PRO A 68 -15.99 -1.52 6.70
C PRO A 68 -14.46 -1.51 6.49
N LEU A 69 -14.01 -1.83 5.27
CA LEU A 69 -12.60 -2.00 4.88
C LEU A 69 -12.40 -1.56 3.42
N ASP A 70 -11.32 -0.83 3.12
CA ASP A 70 -10.84 -0.59 1.76
C ASP A 70 -9.87 -1.71 1.34
N ILE A 71 -10.46 -2.83 0.90
CA ILE A 71 -9.79 -4.05 0.44
C ILE A 71 -10.45 -4.52 -0.86
N ASP A 72 -9.63 -4.94 -1.83
CA ASP A 72 -10.08 -5.57 -3.08
C ASP A 72 -9.37 -6.92 -3.33
N GLU A 73 -9.66 -7.59 -4.46
CA GLU A 73 -9.01 -8.87 -4.79
C GLU A 73 -7.48 -8.76 -4.87
N PHE A 74 -6.94 -7.58 -5.19
CA PHE A 74 -5.50 -7.38 -5.28
C PHE A 74 -4.83 -7.29 -3.91
N ASP A 75 -5.57 -7.23 -2.80
CA ASP A 75 -4.96 -7.35 -1.47
C ASP A 75 -4.98 -8.80 -0.95
N THR A 76 -5.86 -9.66 -1.47
CA THR A 76 -6.20 -10.95 -0.83
C THR A 76 -5.99 -12.17 -1.70
N ASP A 77 -5.89 -12.03 -3.03
CA ASP A 77 -5.73 -13.17 -3.92
C ASP A 77 -4.32 -13.80 -3.80
N PRO A 78 -4.19 -15.11 -3.54
CA PRO A 78 -2.89 -15.74 -3.34
C PRO A 78 -2.04 -15.87 -4.62
N ALA A 79 -2.65 -15.77 -5.81
CA ALA A 79 -1.97 -15.96 -7.08
C ALA A 79 -1.46 -14.64 -7.69
N TYR A 80 -2.24 -13.56 -7.57
CA TYR A 80 -1.89 -12.24 -8.14
C TYR A 80 -2.04 -11.07 -7.16
N GLY A 81 -2.31 -11.35 -5.89
CA GLY A 81 -2.36 -10.34 -4.85
C GLY A 81 -1.03 -9.60 -4.70
N TYR A 82 -1.15 -8.32 -4.42
CA TYR A 82 -0.07 -7.37 -4.31
C TYR A 82 0.53 -7.48 -2.93
N LYS A 83 1.80 -7.11 -2.85
CA LYS A 83 2.47 -6.94 -1.57
C LYS A 83 2.12 -5.58 -0.98
N GLN A 84 2.20 -5.48 0.33
CA GLN A 84 2.07 -4.23 1.06
C GLN A 84 3.43 -3.88 1.66
N LEU A 85 3.91 -2.67 1.39
CA LEU A 85 4.93 -2.01 2.19
C LEU A 85 4.22 -1.38 3.39
N VAL A 86 4.65 -1.72 4.60
CA VAL A 86 4.05 -1.26 5.86
C VAL A 86 5.10 -0.47 6.62
N LEU A 87 4.78 0.78 6.96
CA LEU A 87 5.57 1.59 7.87
C LEU A 87 4.97 1.45 9.28
N TRP A 88 5.79 0.97 10.21
CA TRP A 88 5.39 0.56 11.54
C TRP A 88 6.07 1.42 12.61
N ASP A 89 5.31 1.82 13.61
CA ASP A 89 5.80 2.38 14.87
C ASP A 89 5.97 1.24 15.89
N PRO A 90 7.21 0.84 16.24
CA PRO A 90 7.43 -0.23 17.22
C PRO A 90 7.11 0.16 18.67
N GLU A 91 7.10 1.45 19.00
CA GLU A 91 6.79 1.93 20.36
C GLU A 91 5.28 2.00 20.60
N ALA A 92 4.53 2.54 19.64
CA ALA A 92 3.07 2.61 19.70
C ALA A 92 2.40 1.27 19.33
N GLN A 93 3.14 0.42 18.60
CA GLN A 93 2.64 -0.78 17.95
C GLN A 93 1.49 -0.47 16.98
N GLU A 94 1.75 0.45 16.07
CA GLU A 94 0.77 0.99 15.13
C GLU A 94 1.33 1.10 13.70
N ILE A 95 0.45 0.93 12.71
CA ILE A 95 0.78 1.20 11.31
C ILE A 95 0.66 2.71 11.05
N ILE A 96 1.78 3.33 10.70
CA ILE A 96 1.86 4.76 10.34
C ILE A 96 1.32 4.99 8.93
N GLY A 97 1.58 4.07 8.01
CA GLY A 97 1.18 4.19 6.62
C GLY A 97 1.68 3.04 5.78
N GLY A 98 1.46 3.11 4.47
CA GLY A 98 1.91 2.06 3.57
C GLY A 98 1.70 2.34 2.09
N TYR A 99 2.21 1.41 1.29
CA TYR A 99 2.03 1.35 -0.16
C TYR A 99 1.66 -0.06 -0.58
N ARG A 100 0.69 -0.18 -1.50
CA ARG A 100 0.48 -1.43 -2.22
C ARG A 100 1.40 -1.48 -3.43
N PHE A 101 2.01 -2.63 -3.70
CA PHE A 101 2.88 -2.78 -4.85
C PHE A 101 2.89 -4.16 -5.49
N CYS A 102 3.12 -4.20 -6.80
CA CYS A 102 3.31 -5.41 -7.58
C CYS A 102 4.58 -5.33 -8.43
N ILE A 103 5.31 -6.43 -8.49
CA ILE A 103 6.48 -6.60 -9.35
C ILE A 103 5.99 -7.26 -10.62
N CYS A 104 5.91 -6.48 -11.69
CA CYS A 104 5.17 -6.88 -12.88
C CYS A 104 5.90 -7.92 -13.76
N ASP A 105 7.13 -8.32 -13.40
CA ASP A 105 7.87 -9.38 -14.11
C ASP A 105 7.19 -10.75 -14.01
N LYS A 106 6.34 -10.94 -13.00
CA LYS A 106 5.52 -12.13 -12.76
C LYS A 106 4.02 -11.85 -12.88
N ALA A 107 3.62 -10.78 -13.56
CA ALA A 107 2.21 -10.46 -13.75
C ALA A 107 1.46 -11.65 -14.37
N VAL A 108 0.33 -12.02 -13.77
CA VAL A 108 -0.59 -13.00 -14.33
C VAL A 108 -1.34 -12.34 -15.50
N PHE A 109 -1.66 -13.11 -16.54
CA PHE A 109 -2.38 -12.61 -17.70
C PHE A 109 -3.77 -13.24 -17.79
N ASN A 110 -4.75 -12.44 -18.19
CA ASN A 110 -6.09 -12.92 -18.48
C ASN A 110 -6.15 -13.62 -19.86
N ARG A 111 -7.33 -14.13 -20.23
CA ARG A 111 -7.54 -14.86 -21.50
C ARG A 111 -7.29 -14.01 -22.75
N ASP A 112 -7.42 -12.69 -22.64
CA ASP A 112 -7.21 -11.74 -23.74
C ASP A 112 -5.73 -11.30 -23.86
N GLY A 113 -4.84 -11.88 -23.04
CA GLY A 113 -3.42 -11.54 -23.03
C GLY A 113 -3.11 -10.17 -22.42
N GLN A 114 -4.03 -9.61 -21.63
CA GLN A 114 -3.79 -8.43 -20.81
C GLN A 114 -3.32 -8.84 -19.41
N PRO A 115 -2.39 -8.10 -18.80
CA PRO A 115 -1.96 -8.40 -17.44
C PRO A 115 -3.12 -8.13 -16.46
N ILE A 116 -3.19 -8.91 -15.38
CA ILE A 116 -4.13 -8.72 -14.28
C ILE A 116 -3.43 -7.82 -13.27
N LEU A 117 -3.59 -6.52 -13.46
CA LEU A 117 -3.07 -5.47 -12.59
C LEU A 117 -4.18 -4.57 -12.09
N THR A 118 -3.92 -3.88 -10.99
CA THR A 118 -4.83 -2.84 -10.50
C THR A 118 -5.10 -1.81 -11.58
N SER A 119 -4.18 -1.39 -12.44
CA SER A 119 -4.51 -0.41 -13.48
C SER A 119 -5.28 -0.98 -14.69
N SER A 120 -5.48 -2.30 -14.77
CA SER A 120 -6.08 -2.96 -15.94
C SER A 120 -7.59 -2.73 -16.06
N HIS A 121 -8.26 -2.28 -14.99
CA HIS A 121 -9.65 -1.85 -15.07
C HIS A 121 -9.82 -0.51 -15.79
N MET A 122 -8.76 0.30 -15.93
CA MET A 122 -8.81 1.61 -16.59
C MET A 122 -8.11 1.61 -17.95
N PHE A 123 -7.17 0.71 -18.18
CA PHE A 123 -6.32 0.73 -19.37
C PHE A 123 -6.26 -0.64 -20.04
N GLN A 124 -6.28 -0.62 -21.37
CA GLN A 124 -5.78 -1.73 -22.18
C GLN A 124 -4.32 -1.46 -22.57
N PHE A 125 -3.44 -2.37 -22.21
CA PHE A 125 -2.01 -2.21 -22.44
C PHE A 125 -1.62 -2.65 -23.84
N THR A 126 -0.80 -1.84 -24.50
CA THR A 126 -0.26 -2.16 -25.82
C THR A 126 0.72 -3.34 -25.73
N LYS A 127 0.84 -4.11 -26.83
CA LYS A 127 1.85 -5.18 -26.94
C LYS A 127 3.26 -4.68 -26.67
N LYS A 128 3.56 -3.43 -27.04
CA LYS A 128 4.85 -2.79 -26.77
C LYS A 128 5.08 -2.61 -25.27
N PHE A 129 4.10 -2.07 -24.55
CA PHE A 129 4.18 -1.92 -23.09
C PHE A 129 4.42 -3.27 -22.41
N ILE A 130 3.57 -4.25 -22.73
CA ILE A 130 3.61 -5.60 -22.14
C ILE A 130 4.98 -6.27 -22.37
N ARG A 131 5.57 -6.14 -23.56
CA ARG A 131 6.83 -6.83 -23.88
C ARG A 131 8.08 -6.09 -23.43
N GLN A 132 8.09 -4.76 -23.51
CA GLN A 132 9.32 -3.96 -23.34
C GLN A 132 9.43 -3.27 -21.99
N TYR A 133 8.31 -2.97 -21.33
CA TYR A 133 8.28 -2.15 -20.13
C TYR A 133 7.80 -2.95 -18.92
N LEU A 134 6.66 -3.63 -19.04
CA LEU A 134 6.02 -4.38 -17.95
C LEU A 134 6.98 -5.30 -17.18
N PRO A 135 7.89 -6.09 -17.81
CA PRO A 135 8.81 -6.96 -17.07
C PRO A 135 9.83 -6.22 -16.19
N TYR A 136 9.96 -4.91 -16.37
CA TYR A 136 10.86 -4.04 -15.61
C TYR A 136 10.09 -3.00 -14.78
N THR A 137 8.78 -3.19 -14.60
CA THR A 137 7.90 -2.24 -13.93
C THR A 137 7.55 -2.72 -12.53
N LEU A 138 7.55 -1.79 -11.58
CA LEU A 138 6.91 -1.95 -10.29
C LEU A 138 5.66 -1.05 -10.28
N GLU A 139 4.49 -1.66 -10.15
CA GLU A 139 3.24 -0.91 -9.99
C GLU A 139 3.04 -0.53 -8.52
N LEU A 140 2.75 0.75 -8.26
CA LEU A 140 2.45 1.32 -6.96
C LEU A 140 0.99 1.81 -6.91
N GLY A 141 0.36 1.68 -5.75
CA GLY A 141 -0.97 2.25 -5.53
C GLY A 141 -1.40 2.21 -4.06
N ARG A 142 -2.62 2.71 -3.79
CA ARG A 142 -3.27 2.71 -2.46
C ARG A 142 -2.34 3.19 -1.33
N SER A 143 -1.55 4.22 -1.63
CA SER A 143 -0.68 4.85 -0.64
C SER A 143 -1.51 5.61 0.37
N PHE A 144 -1.17 5.49 1.65
CA PHE A 144 -1.85 6.21 2.72
C PHE A 144 -0.89 6.47 3.88
N VAL A 145 -1.23 7.49 4.66
CA VAL A 145 -0.70 7.73 6.00
C VAL A 145 -1.92 7.75 6.92
N SER A 146 -1.87 7.01 8.02
CA SER A 146 -2.94 6.98 9.03
C SER A 146 -3.21 8.38 9.56
N VAL A 147 -4.48 8.71 9.82
CA VAL A 147 -4.92 10.09 10.13
C VAL A 147 -4.15 10.70 11.31
N GLU A 148 -3.87 9.89 12.33
CA GLU A 148 -3.11 10.26 13.52
C GLU A 148 -1.67 10.72 13.19
N TYR A 149 -1.12 10.27 12.06
CA TYR A 149 0.23 10.55 11.60
C TYR A 149 0.29 11.55 10.43
N GLN A 150 -0.84 12.11 9.99
CA GLN A 150 -0.88 13.10 8.91
C GLN A 150 -0.48 14.51 9.38
N SER A 151 -0.54 14.80 10.67
CA SER A 151 -0.15 16.10 11.21
C SER A 151 1.31 16.12 11.67
N SER A 152 2.08 17.11 11.23
CA SER A 152 3.43 17.37 11.76
C SER A 152 3.46 17.72 13.25
N LYS A 153 2.31 18.06 13.84
CA LYS A 153 2.14 18.31 15.27
C LYS A 153 2.00 17.03 16.10
N ALA A 154 1.78 15.88 15.48
CA ALA A 154 1.65 14.58 16.15
C ALA A 154 3.01 13.96 16.54
N GLY A 155 4.13 14.65 16.28
CA GLY A 155 5.46 14.27 16.74
C GLY A 155 6.42 13.93 15.61
N ALA A 156 7.65 13.56 15.98
CA ALA A 156 8.73 13.32 15.02
C ALA A 156 8.42 12.17 14.04
N LYS A 157 7.70 11.14 14.47
CA LYS A 157 7.35 10.00 13.60
C LYS A 157 6.39 10.39 12.48
N SER A 158 5.41 11.24 12.78
CA SER A 158 4.49 11.83 11.80
C SER A 158 5.22 12.74 10.80
N LEU A 159 6.20 13.52 11.27
CA LEU A 159 7.01 14.39 10.41
C LEU A 159 7.80 13.61 9.34
N TYR A 160 8.27 12.41 9.67
CA TYR A 160 9.09 11.59 8.75
C TYR A 160 8.32 10.46 8.07
N ALA A 161 6.98 10.39 8.20
CA ALA A 161 6.18 9.30 7.64
C ALA A 161 6.39 9.13 6.13
N LEU A 162 6.30 10.22 5.36
CA LEU A 162 6.51 10.18 3.91
C LEU A 162 7.96 9.82 3.54
N ASP A 163 8.95 10.43 4.20
CA ASP A 163 10.37 10.13 3.97
C ASP A 163 10.67 8.65 4.23
N ASN A 164 10.10 8.09 5.29
CA ASN A 164 10.24 6.67 5.64
C ASN A 164 9.53 5.74 4.63
N LEU A 165 8.39 6.13 4.08
CA LEU A 165 7.76 5.36 3.00
C LEU A 165 8.64 5.38 1.74
N PHE A 166 9.25 6.52 1.41
CA PHE A 166 10.21 6.59 0.30
C PHE A 166 11.48 5.76 0.55
N ASP A 167 11.98 5.70 1.80
CA ASP A 167 13.06 4.78 2.19
C ASP A 167 12.69 3.32 1.85
N GLY A 168 11.43 2.93 2.07
CA GLY A 168 10.91 1.60 1.77
C GLY A 168 10.76 1.34 0.28
N ILE A 169 10.20 2.28 -0.49
CA ILE A 169 10.10 2.18 -1.95
C ILE A 169 11.50 2.03 -2.57
N ALA A 170 12.46 2.84 -2.11
CA ALA A 170 13.84 2.76 -2.57
C ALA A 170 14.47 1.40 -2.20
N ALA A 171 14.27 0.91 -0.97
CA ALA A 171 14.76 -0.39 -0.53
C ALA A 171 14.18 -1.54 -1.36
N ILE A 172 12.87 -1.53 -1.67
CA ILE A 172 12.24 -2.48 -2.59
C ILE A 172 12.92 -2.38 -3.96
N GLY A 173 13.04 -1.18 -4.52
CA GLY A 173 13.71 -0.97 -5.81
C GLY A 173 15.14 -1.52 -5.83
N ILE A 174 15.87 -1.45 -4.71
CA ILE A 174 17.22 -2.00 -4.56
C ILE A 174 17.22 -3.53 -4.44
N LEU A 175 16.31 -4.11 -3.66
CA LEU A 175 16.18 -5.58 -3.56
C LEU A 175 15.87 -6.21 -4.91
N TYR A 176 15.05 -5.54 -5.72
CA TYR A 176 14.69 -5.98 -7.06
C TYR A 176 15.53 -5.28 -8.17
N LYS A 177 16.67 -4.65 -7.81
CA LYS A 177 17.49 -3.75 -8.66
C LYS A 177 17.94 -4.32 -9.99
N LYS A 178 18.12 -5.64 -10.08
CA LYS A 178 18.49 -6.28 -11.36
C LYS A 178 17.30 -6.38 -12.33
N ARG A 179 16.10 -5.98 -11.94
CA ARG A 179 14.86 -6.14 -12.71
C ARG A 179 14.03 -4.86 -12.83
N ILE A 180 13.98 -3.97 -11.84
CA ILE A 180 13.11 -2.78 -11.92
C ILE A 180 13.80 -1.57 -12.56
N LYS A 181 13.14 -0.98 -13.57
CA LYS A 181 13.55 0.25 -14.28
C LYS A 181 12.48 1.34 -14.24
N TYR A 182 11.22 0.96 -14.03
CA TYR A 182 10.08 1.86 -14.11
C TYR A 182 9.20 1.72 -12.87
N PHE A 183 8.73 2.86 -12.35
CA PHE A 183 7.62 2.92 -11.42
C PHE A 183 6.39 3.35 -12.20
N PHE A 184 5.29 2.64 -11.98
CA PHE A 184 4.00 2.89 -12.65
C PHE A 184 2.91 2.92 -11.60
N GLY A 185 1.87 3.70 -11.81
CA GLY A 185 0.76 3.79 -10.89
C GLY A 185 -0.23 4.85 -11.34
N LYS A 186 -1.37 4.92 -10.66
CA LYS A 186 -2.37 5.96 -10.86
C LYS A 186 -2.51 6.81 -9.60
N ALA A 187 -2.77 8.09 -9.81
CA ALA A 187 -3.16 9.03 -8.77
C ALA A 187 -4.60 9.46 -9.02
N THR A 188 -5.38 9.58 -7.96
CA THR A 188 -6.71 10.22 -8.00
C THR A 188 -6.54 11.66 -7.55
N ILE A 189 -7.06 12.61 -8.32
CA ILE A 189 -7.11 14.03 -7.98
C ILE A 189 -8.58 14.38 -7.82
N TYR A 190 -8.98 14.81 -6.62
CA TYR A 190 -10.35 15.24 -6.35
C TYR A 190 -10.56 16.66 -6.87
N THR A 191 -11.79 16.96 -7.31
CA THR A 191 -12.14 18.26 -7.91
C THR A 191 -12.33 19.37 -6.89
N GLU A 192 -12.52 19.03 -5.62
CA GLU A 192 -12.66 19.99 -4.53
C GLU A 192 -11.30 20.13 -3.82
N TYR A 193 -10.63 21.26 -4.05
CA TYR A 193 -9.53 21.71 -3.21
C TYR A 193 -10.15 22.56 -2.08
N PRO A 194 -9.69 22.43 -0.82
CA PRO A 194 -10.00 23.44 0.17
C PRO A 194 -9.44 24.78 -0.34
N ASP A 195 -10.30 25.79 -0.41
CA ASP A 195 -9.86 27.17 -0.65
C ASP A 195 -8.83 27.53 0.45
N GLU A 196 -7.69 28.10 0.05
CA GLU A 196 -6.64 28.59 0.97
C GLU A 196 -7.15 29.65 1.95
#